data_AF-A0A7S6W4P3-F1
#
_entry.id   AF-A0A7S6W4P3-F1
#
_cell.length_a   1.000
_cell.length_b   1.000
_cell.length_c   1.000
_cell.angle_alpha   90.00
_cell.angle_beta   90.00
_cell.angle_gamma   90.00
#
_symmetry.space_group_name_H-M   'P 1'
#
loop_
_entity.id
_entity.type
_entity.pdbx_description
1 polymer ?
#
loop_
_entity_poly.entity_id
_entity_poly.type
_entity_poly.pdbx_seq_one_letter_code
_entity_poly.pdbx_strand_id
1 'polypeptide(L)'
;MKNFLAFVFGSLFSVGLMFSGMSNPQKVIDFLDIFGNWDASLAFVMMGAIAVAFIPFQKAVRSSAPTTVFNEQIDLPSNNKIDSKLIIGALIFGAGWGIAGICPAPSFTLIGLGHYQVLYFIVAMLAGVLIHRKWSGA
;
A
#
# COMPACT_ATOMS: atom_id res chain seq x y z
N MET A 1 -19.20 -9.28 -14.12
CA MET A 1 -17.79 -9.64 -14.41
C MET A 1 -16.78 -8.85 -13.56
N LYS A 2 -16.94 -7.53 -13.37
CA LYS A 2 -16.01 -6.70 -12.57
C LYS A 2 -15.73 -7.24 -11.16
N ASN A 3 -16.77 -7.55 -10.39
CA ASN A 3 -16.62 -8.08 -9.03
C ASN A 3 -15.89 -9.43 -8.99
N PHE A 4 -16.09 -10.27 -10.01
CA PHE A 4 -15.38 -11.54 -10.14
C PHE A 4 -13.89 -11.32 -10.42
N LEU A 5 -13.55 -10.42 -11.35
CA LEU A 5 -12.16 -10.06 -11.60
C LEU A 5 -11.50 -9.38 -10.39
N ALA A 6 -12.23 -8.51 -9.68
CA ALA A 6 -11.74 -7.89 -8.45
C ALA A 6 -11.42 -8.95 -7.38
N PHE A 7 -12.27 -9.96 -7.24
CA PHE A 7 -12.03 -11.09 -6.34
C PHE A 7 -10.80 -11.91 -6.77
N VAL A 8 -10.67 -12.22 -8.06
CA VAL A 8 -9.51 -12.97 -8.59
C VAL A 8 -8.20 -12.20 -8.39
N PHE A 9 -8.14 -10.92 -8.76
CA PHE A 9 -6.94 -10.11 -8.59
C PHE A 9 -6.63 -9.83 -7.11
N GLY A 10 -7.64 -9.61 -6.27
CA GLY A 10 -7.48 -9.47 -4.83
C GLY A 10 -6.94 -10.75 -4.18
N SER A 11 -7.43 -11.91 -4.59
CA SER A 11 -6.92 -13.21 -4.13
C SER A 11 -5.48 -13.44 -4.58
N LEU A 12 -5.17 -13.15 -5.84
CA LEU A 12 -3.80 -13.26 -6.38
C LEU A 12 -2.84 -12.32 -5.63
N PHE A 13 -3.24 -11.10 -5.36
CA PHE A 13 -2.48 -10.14 -4.57
C PHE A 13 -2.25 -10.62 -3.14
N SER A 14 -3.28 -11.14 -2.46
CA SER A 14 -3.18 -11.70 -1.11
C SER A 14 -2.21 -12.89 -1.08
N VAL A 15 -2.31 -13.80 -2.05
CA VAL A 15 -1.40 -14.95 -2.18
C VAL A 15 0.04 -14.46 -2.41
N GLY A 16 0.23 -13.45 -3.27
CA GLY A 16 1.54 -12.82 -3.48
C GLY A 16 2.13 -12.21 -2.20
N LEU A 17 1.32 -11.57 -1.36
CA LEU A 17 1.76 -11.05 -0.06
C LEU A 17 2.23 -12.16 0.89
N MET A 18 1.53 -13.29 0.90
CA MET A 18 1.91 -14.46 1.72
C MET A 18 3.21 -15.09 1.21
N PHE A 19 3.33 -15.31 -0.11
CA PHE A 19 4.54 -15.92 -0.71
C PHE A 19 5.77 -15.02 -0.60
N SER A 20 5.61 -13.71 -0.71
CA SER A 20 6.71 -12.75 -0.56
C SER A 20 7.14 -12.54 0.90
N GLY A 21 6.37 -13.03 1.88
CA GLY A 21 6.64 -12.82 3.29
C GLY A 21 6.35 -11.40 3.79
N MET A 22 5.74 -10.55 2.97
CA MET A 22 5.38 -9.17 3.32
C MET A 22 4.26 -9.10 4.38
N SER A 23 3.60 -10.23 4.67
CA SER A 23 2.71 -10.38 5.82
C SER A 23 3.43 -10.46 7.17
N ASN A 24 4.75 -10.67 7.18
CA ASN A 24 5.53 -10.71 8.42
C ASN A 24 6.06 -9.30 8.75
N PRO A 25 5.65 -8.69 9.89
CA PRO A 25 6.15 -7.37 10.28
C PRO A 25 7.67 -7.31 10.44
N GLN A 26 8.29 -8.43 10.81
CA GLN A 26 9.74 -8.49 10.99
C GLN A 26 10.49 -8.20 9.69
N LYS A 27 9.95 -8.59 8.52
CA LYS A 27 10.56 -8.29 7.22
C LYS A 27 10.64 -6.79 6.93
N VAL A 28 9.68 -6.03 7.43
CA VAL A 28 9.67 -4.57 7.32
C VAL A 28 10.71 -3.95 8.26
N ILE A 29 10.75 -4.43 9.50
CA ILE A 29 11.66 -3.92 10.53
C ILE A 29 13.11 -4.23 10.14
N ASP A 30 13.41 -5.47 9.74
CA ASP A 30 14.74 -5.90 9.31
C ASP A 30 15.20 -5.12 8.05
N PHE A 31 14.29 -4.75 7.16
CA PHE A 31 14.62 -3.90 6.01
C PHE A 31 15.04 -2.47 6.44
N LEU A 32 14.43 -1.95 7.51
CA LEU A 32 14.75 -0.63 8.07
C LEU A 32 15.96 -0.64 9.02
N ASP A 33 16.33 -1.81 9.57
CA ASP A 33 17.45 -1.98 10.50
C ASP A 33 18.80 -2.08 9.76
N ILE A 34 19.23 -0.98 9.15
CA ILE A 34 20.47 -0.90 8.36
C ILE A 34 21.72 -1.19 9.20
N PHE A 35 21.66 -0.93 10.52
CA PHE A 35 22.80 -1.10 11.43
C PHE A 35 22.81 -2.46 12.16
N GLY A 36 21.76 -3.26 12.03
CA GLY A 36 21.62 -4.56 12.69
C GLY A 36 21.46 -5.70 11.70
N ASN A 37 20.37 -6.45 11.82
CA ASN A 37 20.12 -7.65 11.00
C ASN A 37 19.43 -7.29 9.69
N TRP A 38 20.12 -6.51 8.86
CA TRP A 38 19.51 -5.95 7.65
C TRP A 38 19.10 -7.02 6.62
N ASP A 39 17.83 -7.01 6.21
CA ASP A 39 17.27 -7.92 5.21
C ASP A 39 16.80 -7.17 3.95
N ALA A 40 17.51 -7.37 2.83
CA ALA A 40 17.22 -6.74 1.54
C ALA A 40 16.02 -7.37 0.78
N SER A 41 15.42 -8.46 1.25
CA SER A 41 14.35 -9.17 0.54
C SER A 41 13.15 -8.28 0.20
N LEU A 42 12.80 -7.33 1.07
CA LEU A 42 11.72 -6.38 0.81
C LEU A 42 12.02 -5.47 -0.40
N ALA A 43 13.28 -5.05 -0.58
CA ALA A 43 13.67 -4.23 -1.73
C ALA A 43 13.48 -4.99 -3.05
N PHE A 44 13.81 -6.29 -3.10
CA PHE A 44 13.61 -7.10 -4.30
C PHE A 44 12.12 -7.22 -4.67
N VAL A 45 11.26 -7.45 -3.68
CA VAL A 45 9.80 -7.50 -3.87
C VAL A 45 9.29 -6.16 -4.39
N MET A 46 9.72 -5.06 -3.77
CA MET A 46 9.29 -3.72 -4.15
C MET A 46 9.77 -3.33 -5.56
N MET A 47 11.04 -3.60 -5.89
CA MET A 47 11.57 -3.36 -7.23
C MET A 47 10.87 -4.21 -8.29
N GLY A 48 10.57 -5.48 -8.00
CA GLY A 48 9.80 -6.33 -8.90
C GLY A 48 8.39 -5.79 -9.15
N ALA A 49 7.70 -5.37 -8.10
CA ALA A 49 6.38 -4.74 -8.20
C ALA A 49 6.42 -3.44 -9.04
N ILE A 50 7.42 -2.57 -8.79
CA ILE A 50 7.61 -1.33 -9.54
C ILE A 50 7.88 -1.63 -11.01
N ALA A 51 8.77 -2.57 -11.33
CA ALA A 51 9.12 -2.92 -12.71
C ALA A 51 7.90 -3.42 -13.49
N VAL A 52 7.07 -4.26 -12.88
CA VAL A 52 5.83 -4.77 -13.50
C VAL A 52 4.79 -3.65 -13.65
N ALA A 53 4.64 -2.78 -12.65
CA ALA A 53 3.68 -1.67 -12.68
C ALA A 53 4.09 -0.53 -13.62
N PHE A 54 5.37 -0.39 -13.93
CA PHE A 54 5.91 0.73 -14.70
C PHE A 54 5.26 0.88 -16.08
N ILE A 55 5.20 -0.21 -16.86
CA ILE A 55 4.67 -0.21 -18.23
C ILE A 55 3.18 0.20 -18.27
N PRO A 56 2.26 -0.47 -17.55
CA PRO A 56 0.84 -0.12 -17.60
C PRO A 56 0.58 1.28 -17.05
N PHE A 57 1.27 1.70 -15.99
CA PHE A 57 1.11 3.03 -15.41
C PHE A 57 1.59 4.11 -16.39
N GLN A 58 2.75 3.92 -17.03
CA GLN A 58 3.27 4.87 -18.01
C GLN A 58 2.37 4.98 -19.25
N LYS A 59 1.74 3.86 -19.67
CA LYS A 59 0.74 3.88 -20.74
C LYS A 59 -0.51 4.67 -20.35
N ALA A 60 -0.98 4.52 -19.11
CA ALA A 60 -2.14 5.25 -18.60
C ALA A 60 -1.85 6.76 -18.52
N VAL A 61 -0.71 7.16 -17.96
CA VAL A 61 -0.31 8.56 -17.79
C VAL A 61 -0.10 9.28 -19.14
N ARG A 62 0.39 8.58 -20.16
CA ARG A 62 0.59 9.16 -21.51
C ARG A 62 -0.68 9.18 -22.36
N SER A 63 -1.74 8.48 -21.95
CA SER A 63 -3.00 8.46 -22.68
C SER A 63 -3.78 9.73 -22.42
N SER A 64 -4.35 10.35 -23.46
CA SER A 64 -5.23 11.51 -23.32
C SER A 64 -6.57 11.19 -22.66
N ALA A 65 -7.00 9.91 -22.73
CA ALA A 65 -8.24 9.42 -22.14
C ALA A 65 -8.03 7.96 -21.68
N PRO A 66 -7.35 7.74 -20.54
CA PRO A 66 -7.06 6.40 -20.06
C PRO A 66 -8.37 5.70 -19.67
N THR A 67 -8.63 4.55 -20.27
CA THR A 67 -9.83 3.74 -20.02
C THR A 67 -9.47 2.35 -19.54
N THR A 68 -10.31 1.80 -18.67
CA THR A 68 -10.21 0.40 -18.23
C THR A 68 -10.66 -0.54 -19.35
N VAL A 69 -10.44 -1.85 -19.17
CA VAL A 69 -10.96 -2.90 -20.07
C VAL A 69 -12.49 -2.85 -20.22
N PHE A 70 -13.17 -2.21 -19.27
CA PHE A 70 -14.62 -2.02 -19.28
C PHE A 70 -15.06 -0.62 -19.77
N ASN A 71 -14.18 0.13 -20.45
CA ASN A 71 -14.41 1.49 -20.94
C ASN A 71 -14.75 2.52 -19.85
N GLU A 72 -14.33 2.28 -18.60
CA GLU A 72 -14.45 3.30 -17.53
C GLU A 72 -13.23 4.21 -17.55
N GLN A 73 -13.43 5.49 -17.27
CA GLN A 73 -12.32 6.44 -17.17
C GLN A 73 -11.45 6.11 -15.95
N ILE A 74 -10.14 6.20 -16.14
CA ILE A 74 -9.16 6.06 -15.07
C ILE A 74 -8.85 7.46 -14.53
N ASP A 75 -9.28 7.74 -13.30
CA ASP A 75 -9.00 9.00 -12.62
C ASP A 75 -7.54 9.03 -12.13
N LEU A 76 -6.69 9.72 -12.88
CA LEU A 76 -5.32 9.99 -12.49
C LEU A 76 -5.25 11.30 -11.68
N PRO A 77 -4.40 11.37 -10.63
CA PRO A 77 -4.23 12.58 -9.86
C PRO A 77 -3.66 13.70 -10.75
N SER A 78 -4.37 14.84 -10.78
CA SER A 78 -3.94 16.04 -11.52
C SER A 78 -3.00 16.94 -10.71
N ASN A 79 -2.95 16.76 -9.39
CA ASN A 79 -2.11 17.54 -8.50
C ASN A 79 -0.72 16.90 -8.35
N ASN A 80 0.29 17.53 -8.98
CA ASN A 80 1.69 17.15 -8.87
C ASN A 80 2.49 18.09 -7.95
N LYS A 81 1.81 18.96 -7.17
CA LYS A 81 2.49 19.88 -6.26
C LYS A 81 2.90 19.15 -4.98
N ILE A 82 4.18 19.21 -4.67
CA ILE A 82 4.69 18.81 -3.36
C ILE A 82 4.43 19.98 -2.40
N ASP A 83 3.45 19.83 -1.52
CA ASP A 83 3.11 20.82 -0.50
C ASP A 83 3.55 20.36 0.90
N SER A 84 3.56 21.30 1.85
CA SER A 84 3.96 21.00 3.23
C SER A 84 3.03 19.96 3.88
N LYS A 85 1.75 19.90 3.48
CA LYS A 85 0.81 18.88 3.99
C LYS A 85 1.23 17.47 3.56
N LEU A 86 1.63 17.30 2.30
CA LEU A 86 2.14 16.03 1.78
C LEU A 86 3.43 15.62 2.48
N ILE A 87 4.38 16.54 2.66
CA ILE A 87 5.66 16.24 3.31
C ILE A 87 5.43 15.82 4.77
N ILE A 88 4.67 16.61 5.53
CA ILE A 88 4.39 16.33 6.95
C ILE A 88 3.61 15.02 7.08
N GLY A 89 2.59 14.82 6.25
CA GLY A 89 1.80 13.59 6.23
C GLY A 89 2.63 12.35 5.90
N ALA A 90 3.51 12.44 4.90
CA ALA A 90 4.40 11.35 4.52
C ALA A 90 5.39 10.99 5.64
N LEU A 91 5.94 11.99 6.35
CA LEU A 91 6.82 11.75 7.49
C LEU A 91 6.09 11.06 8.65
N ILE A 92 4.89 11.53 9.02
CA ILE A 92 4.09 10.93 10.09
C ILE A 92 3.70 9.50 9.72
N PHE A 93 3.23 9.29 8.49
CA PHE A 93 2.84 7.97 8.00
C PHE A 93 4.04 7.01 7.95
N GLY A 94 5.18 7.47 7.43
CA GLY A 94 6.41 6.68 7.34
C GLY A 94 6.96 6.30 8.72
N ALA A 95 6.95 7.22 9.68
CA ALA A 95 7.35 6.93 11.06
C ALA A 95 6.43 5.89 11.70
N GLY A 96 5.10 6.04 11.55
CA GLY A 96 4.13 5.07 12.07
C GLY A 96 4.30 3.68 11.44
N TRP A 97 4.52 3.63 10.12
CA TRP A 97 4.78 2.40 9.40
C TRP A 97 6.08 1.72 9.86
N GLY A 98 7.16 2.47 10.05
CA GLY A 98 8.43 1.94 10.51
C GLY A 98 8.40 1.40 11.94
N ILE A 99 7.65 2.07 12.83
CA ILE A 99 7.46 1.60 14.22
C ILE A 99 6.57 0.35 14.26
N ALA A 100 5.48 0.33 13.49
CA ALA A 100 4.52 -0.76 13.52
C ALA A 100 5.00 -2.01 12.75
N GLY A 101 5.87 -1.82 11.74
CA GLY A 101 6.28 -2.87 10.81
C GLY A 101 5.14 -3.40 9.95
N ILE A 102 3.96 -2.76 9.95
CA ILE A 102 2.74 -3.25 9.31
C ILE A 102 2.26 -2.24 8.27
N CYS A 103 2.06 -2.70 7.03
CA CYS A 103 1.40 -1.89 6.01
C CYS A 103 -0.14 -2.10 6.03
N PRO A 104 -0.91 -1.17 5.44
CA PRO A 104 -2.37 -1.30 5.35
C PRO A 104 -2.85 -2.53 4.57
N ALA A 105 -2.08 -3.06 3.63
CA ALA A 105 -2.49 -4.22 2.84
C ALA A 105 -2.26 -5.56 3.58
N PRO A 106 -1.07 -5.79 4.18
CA PRO A 106 -0.84 -6.94 5.06
C PRO A 106 -1.73 -6.98 6.30
N SER A 107 -2.24 -5.83 6.78
CA SER A 107 -3.08 -5.82 7.97
C SER A 107 -4.36 -6.65 7.79
N PHE A 108 -4.95 -6.63 6.59
CA PHE A 108 -6.12 -7.45 6.25
C PHE A 108 -5.75 -8.93 6.07
N THR A 109 -4.59 -9.24 5.49
CA THR A 109 -4.15 -10.64 5.34
C THR A 109 -3.82 -11.27 6.69
N LEU A 110 -3.25 -10.50 7.63
CA LEU A 110 -2.95 -10.93 9.00
C LEU A 110 -4.20 -11.32 9.80
N ILE A 111 -5.35 -10.66 9.60
CA ILE A 111 -6.62 -11.08 10.19
C ILE A 111 -6.96 -12.50 9.73
N GLY A 112 -6.84 -12.77 8.41
CA GLY A 112 -7.11 -14.09 7.84
C GLY A 112 -6.15 -15.18 8.34
N LEU A 113 -4.94 -14.80 8.75
CA LEU A 113 -3.94 -15.69 9.37
C LEU A 113 -4.16 -15.89 10.88
N GLY A 114 -5.19 -15.28 11.48
CA GLY A 114 -5.52 -15.42 12.91
C GLY A 114 -4.81 -14.44 13.85
N HIS A 115 -4.09 -13.46 13.32
CA HIS A 115 -3.41 -12.42 14.12
C HIS A 115 -4.33 -11.25 14.43
N TYR A 116 -5.31 -11.47 15.31
CA TYR A 116 -6.33 -10.47 15.65
C TYR A 116 -5.79 -9.21 16.34
N GLN A 117 -4.55 -9.22 16.85
CA GLN A 117 -3.89 -8.03 17.39
C GLN A 117 -3.77 -6.91 16.34
N VAL A 118 -3.77 -7.25 15.05
CA VAL A 118 -3.74 -6.26 13.96
C VAL A 118 -4.97 -5.36 13.93
N LEU A 119 -6.06 -5.74 14.59
CA LEU A 119 -7.25 -4.90 14.74
C LEU A 119 -6.93 -3.59 15.47
N TYR A 120 -6.00 -3.58 16.42
CA TYR A 120 -5.56 -2.34 17.07
C TYR A 120 -4.98 -1.35 16.06
N PHE A 121 -4.14 -1.85 15.14
CA PHE A 121 -3.58 -1.04 14.06
C PHE A 121 -4.67 -0.54 13.11
N ILE A 122 -5.58 -1.42 12.68
CA ILE A 122 -6.64 -1.05 11.73
C ILE A 122 -7.57 0.01 12.32
N VAL A 123 -8.00 -0.16 13.58
CA VAL A 123 -8.86 0.81 14.27
C VAL A 123 -8.15 2.17 14.41
N ALA A 124 -6.89 2.18 14.82
CA ALA A 124 -6.10 3.41 14.92
C ALA A 124 -5.91 4.11 13.56
N MET A 125 -5.60 3.34 12.51
CA MET A 125 -5.47 3.84 11.14
C MET A 125 -6.77 4.46 10.65
N LEU A 126 -7.90 3.76 10.80
CA LEU A 126 -9.22 4.25 10.40
C LEU A 126 -9.62 5.50 11.19
N ALA A 127 -9.38 5.52 12.50
CA ALA A 127 -9.62 6.70 13.33
C ALA A 127 -8.81 7.91 12.83
N GLY A 128 -7.52 7.74 12.53
CA GLY A 128 -6.68 8.79 11.97
C GLY A 128 -7.20 9.33 10.63
N VAL A 129 -7.58 8.44 9.71
CA VAL A 129 -8.18 8.82 8.41
C VAL A 129 -9.48 9.60 8.60
N LEU A 130 -10.37 9.15 9.50
CA LEU A 130 -11.64 9.80 9.75
C LEU A 130 -11.47 11.18 10.41
N ILE A 131 -10.56 11.30 11.38
CA ILE A 131 -10.23 12.56 12.03
C ILE A 131 -9.67 13.55 11.00
N HIS A 132 -8.69 13.10 10.19
CA HIS A 132 -8.10 13.95 9.16
C HIS A 132 -9.13 14.37 8.11
N ARG A 133 -10.00 13.45 7.66
CA ARG A 133 -11.09 13.76 6.73
C ARG A 133 -12.01 14.85 7.28
N LYS A 134 -12.45 14.72 8.53
CA LYS A 134 -13.30 15.71 9.20
C LYS A 134 -12.60 17.07 9.36
N TRP A 135 -11.30 17.07 9.63
CA TRP A 135 -10.50 18.29 9.77
C TRP A 135 -10.22 18.97 8.43
N SER A 136 -9.96 18.19 7.38
CA SER A 136 -9.71 18.68 6.03
C SER A 136 -10.97 19.11 5.28
N GLY A 137 -12.16 18.82 5.83
CA GLY A 137 -13.45 19.16 5.20
C GLY A 137 -13.75 18.40 3.90
N ALA A 138 -13.15 17.23 3.72
CA ALA A 138 -13.33 16.35 2.56
C ALA A 138 -14.45 15.31 2.78
#